data_AF-A0A9W8JUQ7-F1
#
_entry.id   AF-A0A9W8JUQ7-F1
#
_cell.length_a   1.000
_cell.length_b   1.000
_cell.length_c   1.000
_cell.angle_alpha   90.00
_cell.angle_beta   90.00
_cell.angle_gamma   90.00
#
_symmetry.space_group_name_H-M   'P 1'
#
loop_
_entity.id
_entity.type
_entity.pdbx_description
1 polymer ?
#
loop_
_entity_poly.entity_id
_entity_poly.type
_entity_poly.pdbx_seq_one_letter_code
_entity_poly.pdbx_strand_id
1 'polypeptide(L)'
;MSSQDADALARAALHLFPPLTLRTSVYLRYAGKYFQIASFAMLVYDHNAEGKRIQRELDAQQVERIWKQPFTGASLLFYLNRYGNLLEFIVILNAFFDPSWPKDVCHRFAKFEGAGTTTLVGICELVMILRVYALYGRSSWILAFLLALLSGQVAIAAVGIDKGFPIDLPPPLGGCILTGTHPAFAAQWVAPSVTDSIIFFLTIRRSMQLWKQSGKSRVMHVLVRDGVFYFFIIFLTNLMNTIIYFQVEEDLKAIGASFIQLITSVMISRLILNLRGVHLDQLPTQSTNRIDVYYRPGMRIPAFKDDRMTFIIGSLGGEFRTPDDDDR
;
A
#
# COMPACT_ATOMS: atom_id res chain seq x y z
N MET A 1 20.51 17.95 -17.41
CA MET A 1 20.95 16.61 -17.83
C MET A 1 20.59 16.46 -19.30
N SER A 2 21.61 16.41 -20.16
CA SER A 2 21.42 16.33 -21.61
C SER A 2 21.01 14.91 -22.00
N SER A 3 20.31 14.71 -23.12
CA SER A 3 19.93 13.36 -23.58
C SER A 3 21.15 12.47 -23.87
N GLN A 4 22.32 13.07 -24.10
CA GLN A 4 23.58 12.37 -24.33
C GLN A 4 24.13 11.70 -23.06
N ASP A 5 23.88 12.27 -21.88
CA ASP A 5 24.33 11.69 -20.60
C ASP A 5 23.48 10.47 -20.21
N ALA A 6 22.19 10.49 -20.55
CA ALA A 6 21.28 9.37 -20.35
C ALA A 6 21.61 8.19 -21.28
N ASP A 7 21.95 8.47 -22.54
CA ASP A 7 22.36 7.44 -23.51
C ASP A 7 23.73 6.82 -23.17
N ALA A 8 24.62 7.57 -22.53
CA ALA A 8 25.91 7.06 -22.08
C ALA A 8 25.77 6.11 -20.88
N LEU A 9 24.88 6.44 -19.93
CA LEU A 9 24.52 5.54 -18.82
C LEU A 9 23.79 4.28 -19.30
N ALA A 10 22.88 4.41 -20.26
CA ALA A 10 22.17 3.27 -20.85
C ALA A 10 23.13 2.32 -21.60
N ARG A 11 24.10 2.88 -22.35
CA ARG A 11 25.14 2.09 -23.03
C ARG A 11 26.11 1.43 -22.05
N ALA A 12 26.49 2.12 -20.97
CA ALA A 12 27.33 1.52 -19.92
C ALA A 12 26.62 0.38 -19.19
N ALA A 13 25.30 0.46 -18.98
CA ALA A 13 24.49 -0.61 -18.39
C ALA A 13 24.35 -1.82 -19.33
N LEU A 14 24.24 -1.59 -20.64
CA LEU A 14 24.20 -2.64 -21.68
C LEU A 14 25.50 -3.46 -21.77
N HIS A 15 26.64 -2.90 -21.39
CA HIS A 15 27.91 -3.64 -21.32
C HIS A 15 28.06 -4.48 -20.04
N LEU A 16 27.24 -4.23 -19.01
CA LEU A 16 27.28 -4.99 -17.75
C LEU A 16 26.47 -6.29 -17.83
N PHE A 17 25.52 -6.39 -18.78
CA PHE A 17 24.63 -7.53 -18.95
C PHE A 17 24.58 -7.95 -20.43
N PRO A 18 25.25 -9.06 -20.83
CA PRO A 18 25.19 -9.54 -22.20
C PRO A 18 23.74 -9.90 -22.58
N PRO A 19 23.34 -9.80 -23.87
CA PRO A 19 22.00 -10.17 -24.31
C PRO A 19 21.70 -11.61 -23.88
N LEU A 20 20.63 -11.78 -23.10
CA LEU A 20 20.23 -13.07 -22.55
C LEU A 20 19.94 -14.03 -23.71
N THR A 21 20.53 -15.23 -23.66
CA THR A 21 20.25 -16.26 -24.67
C THR A 21 18.75 -16.59 -24.65
N LEU A 22 18.17 -16.95 -25.80
CA LEU A 22 16.75 -17.34 -25.94
C LEU A 22 16.31 -18.41 -24.91
N ARG A 23 17.24 -19.26 -24.48
CA ARG A 23 17.02 -20.27 -23.44
C ARG A 23 16.78 -19.61 -22.08
N THR A 24 17.55 -18.59 -21.73
CA THR A 24 17.43 -17.92 -20.43
C THR A 24 16.14 -17.13 -20.32
N SER A 25 15.69 -16.46 -21.38
CA SER A 25 14.40 -15.73 -21.36
C SER A 25 13.20 -16.66 -21.17
N VAL A 26 13.22 -17.86 -21.75
CA VAL A 26 12.18 -18.88 -21.52
C VAL A 26 12.16 -19.32 -20.04
N TYR A 27 13.31 -19.62 -19.45
CA TYR A 27 13.38 -19.98 -18.02
C TYR A 27 12.89 -18.86 -17.11
N LEU A 28 13.25 -17.63 -17.44
CA LEU A 28 12.88 -16.43 -16.70
C LEU A 28 11.35 -16.24 -16.68
N ARG A 29 10.69 -16.50 -17.81
CA ARG A 29 9.23 -16.45 -17.92
C ARG A 29 8.53 -17.57 -17.14
N TYR A 30 9.07 -18.79 -17.17
CA TYR A 30 8.56 -19.87 -16.30
C TYR A 30 8.72 -19.53 -14.82
N ALA A 31 9.89 -18.99 -14.43
CA ALA A 31 10.11 -18.52 -13.06
C ALA A 31 9.08 -17.46 -12.67
N GLY A 32 8.72 -16.54 -13.58
CA GLY A 32 7.64 -15.58 -13.36
C GLY A 32 6.27 -16.18 -13.10
N LYS A 33 5.89 -17.22 -13.87
CA LYS A 33 4.62 -17.94 -13.63
C LYS A 33 4.59 -18.61 -12.25
N TYR A 34 5.67 -19.30 -11.88
CA TYR A 34 5.77 -19.92 -10.56
C TYR A 34 5.78 -18.89 -9.44
N PHE A 35 6.44 -17.75 -9.67
CA PHE A 35 6.45 -16.65 -8.73
C PHE A 35 5.05 -16.04 -8.55
N GLN A 36 4.24 -15.93 -9.61
CA GLN A 36 2.86 -15.45 -9.50
C GLN A 36 1.99 -16.41 -8.68
N ILE A 37 2.15 -17.72 -8.88
CA ILE A 37 1.48 -18.74 -8.04
C ILE A 37 1.93 -18.61 -6.58
N ALA A 38 3.23 -18.49 -6.33
CA ALA A 38 3.78 -18.34 -4.98
C ALA A 38 3.26 -17.07 -4.31
N SER A 39 3.21 -15.96 -5.05
CA SER A 39 2.63 -14.69 -4.59
C SER A 39 1.16 -14.88 -4.22
N PHE A 40 0.36 -15.48 -5.09
CA PHE A 40 -1.05 -15.75 -4.78
C PHE A 40 -1.22 -16.65 -3.55
N ALA A 41 -0.42 -17.72 -3.44
CA ALA A 41 -0.46 -18.60 -2.28
C ALA A 41 -0.12 -17.84 -0.98
N MET A 42 0.87 -16.93 -1.03
CA MET A 42 1.22 -16.06 0.08
C MET A 42 0.07 -15.10 0.44
N LEU A 43 -0.59 -14.51 -0.56
CA LEU A 43 -1.74 -13.62 -0.35
C LEU A 43 -2.91 -14.36 0.31
N VAL A 44 -3.24 -15.56 -0.17
CA VAL A 44 -4.28 -16.42 0.43
C VAL A 44 -3.91 -16.83 1.86
N TYR A 45 -2.64 -17.19 2.08
CA TYR A 45 -2.16 -17.52 3.42
C TYR A 45 -2.30 -16.34 4.38
N ASP A 46 -1.86 -15.15 3.99
CA ASP A 46 -1.99 -13.94 4.82
C ASP A 46 -3.46 -13.59 5.05
N HIS A 47 -4.31 -13.69 4.03
CA HIS A 47 -5.75 -13.50 4.17
C HIS A 47 -6.36 -14.46 5.20
N ASN A 48 -5.99 -15.74 5.17
CA ASN A 48 -6.47 -16.72 6.13
C ASN A 48 -5.90 -16.49 7.53
N ALA A 49 -4.62 -16.13 7.65
CA ALA A 49 -3.96 -15.86 8.92
C ALA A 49 -4.55 -14.61 9.60
N GLU A 50 -4.69 -13.53 8.85
CA GLU A 50 -5.35 -12.32 9.31
C GLU A 50 -6.84 -12.54 9.57
N GLY A 51 -7.52 -13.34 8.75
CA GLY A 51 -8.93 -13.70 8.96
C GLY A 51 -9.13 -14.42 10.30
N LYS A 52 -8.26 -15.38 10.60
CA LYS A 52 -8.22 -16.05 11.92
C LYS A 52 -7.88 -15.07 13.04
N ARG A 53 -6.95 -14.13 12.82
CA ARG A 53 -6.61 -13.11 13.82
C ARG A 53 -7.80 -12.21 14.12
N ILE A 54 -8.48 -11.71 13.10
CA ILE A 54 -9.71 -10.91 13.22
C ILE A 54 -10.77 -11.71 13.96
N GLN A 55 -10.99 -12.97 13.58
CA GLN A 55 -11.96 -13.83 14.28
C GLN A 55 -11.61 -14.00 15.76
N ARG A 56 -10.34 -14.24 16.10
CA ARG A 56 -9.88 -14.34 17.49
C ARG A 56 -10.05 -13.04 18.26
N GLU A 57 -9.76 -11.90 17.65
CA GLU A 57 -9.97 -10.58 18.26
C GLU A 57 -11.46 -10.31 18.48
N LEU A 58 -12.34 -10.69 17.53
CA LEU A 58 -13.79 -10.63 17.71
C LEU A 58 -14.28 -11.56 18.83
N ASP A 59 -13.81 -12.81 18.85
CA ASP A 59 -14.20 -13.80 19.86
C ASP A 59 -13.71 -13.37 21.27
N ALA A 60 -12.52 -12.77 21.36
CA ALA A 60 -11.95 -12.27 22.61
C ALA A 60 -12.67 -11.04 23.17
N GLN A 61 -13.32 -10.23 22.33
CA GLN A 61 -13.96 -8.96 22.73
C GLN A 61 -15.41 -9.09 23.23
N GLN A 62 -15.94 -10.33 23.27
CA GLN A 62 -17.30 -10.69 23.62
C GLN A 62 -18.41 -10.04 22.76
N VAL A 63 -19.40 -10.88 22.50
CA VAL A 63 -20.50 -10.78 21.54
C VAL A 63 -21.38 -9.52 21.71
N GLU A 64 -21.32 -8.77 22.81
CA GLU A 64 -22.20 -7.60 23.01
C GLU A 64 -21.65 -6.26 22.46
N ARG A 65 -20.33 -6.09 22.32
CA ARG A 65 -19.76 -4.78 21.91
C ARG A 65 -19.63 -4.60 20.40
N ILE A 66 -19.58 -5.70 19.64
CA ILE A 66 -19.33 -5.70 18.19
C ILE A 66 -20.57 -5.27 17.38
N TRP A 67 -21.78 -5.61 17.83
CA TRP A 67 -23.02 -5.25 17.14
C TRP A 67 -23.34 -3.74 17.13
N LYS A 68 -22.48 -2.91 17.73
CA LYS A 68 -22.65 -1.45 17.79
C LYS A 68 -21.48 -0.66 17.18
N GLN A 69 -20.45 -1.31 16.62
CA GLN A 69 -19.36 -0.54 16.00
C GLN A 69 -19.80 -0.01 14.63
N PRO A 70 -19.75 1.32 14.41
CA PRO A 70 -20.13 1.89 13.13
C PRO A 70 -19.14 1.47 12.05
N PHE A 71 -19.64 1.09 10.89
CA PHE A 71 -18.84 0.88 9.70
C PHE A 71 -18.16 2.22 9.33
N THR A 72 -16.83 2.30 9.43
CA THR A 72 -16.07 3.53 9.14
C THR A 72 -15.49 3.49 7.73
N GLY A 73 -15.08 4.64 7.19
CA GLY A 73 -14.37 4.72 5.90
C GLY A 73 -13.10 3.87 5.88
N ALA A 74 -12.38 3.80 7.01
CA ALA A 74 -11.23 2.90 7.19
C ALA A 74 -11.60 1.41 7.04
N SER A 75 -12.80 0.98 7.48
CA SER A 75 -13.30 -0.38 7.25
C SER A 75 -13.52 -0.65 5.76
N LEU A 76 -14.12 0.31 5.05
CA LEU A 76 -14.33 0.17 3.60
C LEU A 76 -13.00 0.04 2.86
N LEU A 77 -12.05 0.94 3.12
CA LEU A 77 -10.72 0.90 2.49
C LEU A 77 -9.98 -0.40 2.81
N PHE A 78 -10.10 -0.90 4.05
CA PHE A 78 -9.57 -2.20 4.43
C PHE A 78 -10.15 -3.33 3.58
N TYR A 79 -11.48 -3.40 3.45
CA TYR A 79 -12.13 -4.45 2.67
C TYR A 79 -11.84 -4.34 1.17
N LEU A 80 -11.81 -3.12 0.62
CA LEU A 80 -11.45 -2.88 -0.77
C LEU A 80 -10.02 -3.32 -1.07
N ASN A 81 -9.05 -2.93 -0.23
CA ASN A 81 -7.68 -3.42 -0.36
C ASN A 81 -7.62 -4.95 -0.28
N ARG A 82 -8.23 -5.53 0.75
CA ARG A 82 -8.07 -6.95 1.06
C ARG A 82 -8.77 -7.88 0.07
N TYR A 83 -10.02 -7.60 -0.30
CA TYR A 83 -10.77 -8.43 -1.24
C TYR A 83 -10.53 -8.03 -2.69
N GLY A 84 -10.27 -6.75 -2.96
CA GLY A 84 -9.95 -6.27 -4.31
C GLY A 84 -8.66 -6.88 -4.84
N ASN A 85 -7.57 -6.86 -4.06
CA ASN A 85 -6.32 -7.51 -4.46
C ASN A 85 -6.50 -9.02 -4.66
N LEU A 86 -7.28 -9.70 -3.80
CA LEU A 86 -7.52 -11.13 -3.97
C LEU A 86 -8.24 -11.45 -5.29
N LEU A 87 -9.28 -10.68 -5.62
CA LEU A 87 -10.05 -10.85 -6.85
C LEU A 87 -9.20 -10.54 -8.09
N GLU A 88 -8.41 -9.47 -8.05
CA GLU A 88 -7.51 -9.11 -9.15
C GLU A 88 -6.48 -10.22 -9.40
N PHE A 89 -5.83 -10.75 -8.35
CA PHE A 89 -4.86 -11.83 -8.51
C PHE A 89 -5.47 -13.10 -9.10
N ILE A 90 -6.72 -13.44 -8.76
CA ILE A 90 -7.43 -14.57 -9.38
C ILE A 90 -7.57 -14.33 -10.88
N VAL A 91 -7.98 -13.13 -11.28
CA VAL A 91 -8.15 -12.75 -12.69
C VAL A 91 -6.80 -12.77 -13.43
N ILE A 92 -5.74 -12.26 -12.81
CA ILE A 92 -4.37 -12.29 -13.33
C ILE A 92 -3.91 -13.74 -13.55
N LEU A 93 -4.06 -14.62 -12.56
CA LEU A 93 -3.66 -16.03 -12.71
C LEU A 93 -4.38 -16.71 -13.86
N ASN A 94 -5.71 -16.55 -13.97
CA ASN A 94 -6.45 -17.14 -15.08
C ASN A 94 -5.89 -16.68 -16.45
N ALA A 95 -5.55 -15.39 -16.58
CA ALA A 95 -4.98 -14.88 -17.81
C ALA A 95 -3.54 -15.33 -18.09
N PHE A 96 -2.72 -15.50 -17.05
CA PHE A 96 -1.35 -15.99 -17.21
C PHE A 96 -1.27 -17.49 -17.55
N PHE A 97 -2.28 -18.29 -17.20
CA PHE A 97 -2.29 -19.75 -17.42
C PHE A 97 -3.14 -20.23 -18.60
N ASP A 98 -3.98 -19.36 -19.18
CA ASP A 98 -4.74 -19.71 -20.38
C ASP A 98 -3.85 -19.62 -21.65
N PRO A 99 -3.67 -20.74 -22.38
CA PRO A 99 -2.75 -20.83 -23.52
C PRO A 99 -3.26 -20.18 -24.81
N SER A 100 -4.53 -19.74 -24.88
CA SER A 100 -5.12 -19.24 -26.12
C SER A 100 -6.03 -18.03 -25.90
N TRP A 101 -5.44 -16.85 -25.76
CA TRP A 101 -6.19 -15.59 -25.76
C TRP A 101 -6.43 -15.07 -27.17
N PRO A 102 -7.67 -14.75 -27.55
CA PRO A 102 -7.91 -13.92 -28.73
C PRO A 102 -7.31 -12.52 -28.50
N LYS A 103 -6.69 -11.94 -29.53
CA LYS A 103 -5.98 -10.65 -29.46
C LYS A 103 -6.82 -9.51 -28.86
N ASP A 104 -8.10 -9.46 -29.21
CA ASP A 104 -9.02 -8.44 -28.70
C ASP A 104 -9.26 -8.56 -27.19
N VAL A 105 -9.24 -9.79 -26.67
CA VAL A 105 -9.44 -10.07 -25.25
C VAL A 105 -8.15 -9.71 -24.49
N CYS A 106 -6.98 -10.01 -25.06
CA CYS A 106 -5.68 -9.61 -24.50
C CYS A 106 -5.59 -8.08 -24.36
N HIS A 107 -5.94 -7.32 -25.39
CA HIS A 107 -5.88 -5.86 -25.32
C HIS A 107 -6.79 -5.27 -24.22
N ARG A 108 -7.99 -5.82 -24.03
CA ARG A 108 -8.90 -5.38 -22.95
C ARG A 108 -8.38 -5.79 -21.57
N PHE A 109 -7.82 -7.00 -21.47
CA PHE A 109 -7.28 -7.53 -20.22
C PHE A 109 -6.05 -6.77 -19.74
N ALA A 110 -5.09 -6.48 -20.63
CA ALA A 110 -3.88 -5.74 -20.29
C ALA A 110 -4.21 -4.33 -19.73
N LYS A 111 -5.22 -3.66 -20.31
CA LYS A 111 -5.70 -2.37 -19.79
C LYS A 111 -6.47 -2.52 -18.47
N PHE A 112 -7.25 -3.59 -18.32
CA PHE A 112 -7.94 -3.90 -17.07
C PHE A 112 -6.97 -4.17 -15.92
N GLU A 113 -5.92 -4.95 -16.15
CA GLU A 113 -4.89 -5.27 -15.16
C GLU A 113 -4.15 -4.00 -14.70
N GLY A 114 -3.63 -3.19 -15.64
CA GLY A 114 -2.98 -1.93 -15.28
C GLY A 114 -3.90 -0.96 -14.52
N ALA A 115 -5.18 -0.86 -14.91
CA ALA A 115 -6.16 -0.01 -14.25
C ALA A 115 -6.54 -0.54 -12.85
N GLY A 116 -6.69 -1.86 -12.70
CA GLY A 116 -6.95 -2.52 -11.43
C GLY A 116 -5.83 -2.28 -10.43
N THR A 117 -4.60 -2.52 -10.86
CA THR A 117 -3.39 -2.34 -10.05
C THR A 117 -3.26 -0.89 -9.61
N THR A 118 -3.42 0.06 -10.54
CA THR A 118 -3.40 1.50 -10.22
C THR A 118 -4.47 1.87 -9.19
N THR A 119 -5.67 1.32 -9.31
CA THR A 119 -6.78 1.60 -8.39
C THR A 119 -6.49 1.06 -7.00
N LEU A 120 -5.99 -0.17 -6.88
CA LEU A 120 -5.72 -0.80 -5.59
C LEU A 120 -4.50 -0.22 -4.89
N VAL A 121 -3.46 0.15 -5.63
CA VAL A 121 -2.33 0.94 -5.10
C VAL A 121 -2.82 2.30 -4.60
N GLY A 122 -3.68 2.98 -5.38
CA GLY A 122 -4.26 4.26 -4.96
C GLY A 122 -5.11 4.15 -3.68
N ILE A 123 -5.83 3.04 -3.46
CA ILE A 123 -6.55 2.76 -2.22
C ILE A 123 -5.58 2.62 -1.05
N CYS A 124 -4.47 1.89 -1.22
CA CYS A 124 -3.43 1.73 -0.21
C CYS A 124 -2.78 3.09 0.14
N GLU A 125 -2.43 3.89 -0.86
CA GLU A 125 -1.88 5.23 -0.67
C GLU A 125 -2.85 6.17 0.02
N LEU A 126 -4.15 6.09 -0.29
CA LEU A 126 -5.16 6.88 0.40
C LEU A 126 -5.19 6.57 1.90
N VAL A 127 -5.08 5.30 2.30
CA VAL A 127 -4.96 4.92 3.73
C VAL A 127 -3.72 5.56 4.36
N MET A 128 -2.59 5.54 3.66
CA MET A 128 -1.36 6.17 4.11
C MET A 128 -1.51 7.69 4.28
N ILE A 129 -2.12 8.36 3.31
CA ILE A 129 -2.40 9.79 3.32
C ILE A 129 -3.30 10.18 4.50
N LEU A 130 -4.40 9.44 4.71
CA LEU A 130 -5.31 9.67 5.83
C LEU A 130 -4.59 9.55 7.17
N ARG A 131 -3.65 8.61 7.29
CA ARG A 131 -2.85 8.44 8.49
C ARG A 131 -1.86 9.60 8.70
N VAL A 132 -1.18 10.06 7.65
CA VAL A 132 -0.31 11.24 7.73
C VAL A 132 -1.13 12.47 8.12
N TYR A 133 -2.30 12.66 7.52
CA TYR A 133 -3.22 13.74 7.86
C TYR A 133 -3.59 13.72 9.36
N ALA A 134 -3.89 12.55 9.93
CA ALA A 134 -4.13 12.40 11.36
C ALA A 134 -2.90 12.76 12.22
N LEU A 135 -1.70 12.28 11.85
CA LEU A 135 -0.44 12.60 12.55
C LEU A 135 -0.12 14.10 12.57
N TYR A 136 -0.49 14.81 11.51
CA TYR A 136 -0.32 16.25 11.39
C TYR A 136 -1.47 17.07 11.98
N GLY A 137 -2.29 16.46 12.84
CA GLY A 137 -3.37 17.17 13.54
C GLY A 137 -4.44 17.67 12.58
N ARG A 138 -4.74 16.91 11.53
CA ARG A 138 -5.80 17.21 10.55
C ARG A 138 -5.61 18.51 9.77
N SER A 139 -4.36 18.86 9.47
CA SER A 139 -4.06 20.00 8.60
C SER A 139 -4.56 19.75 7.17
N SER A 140 -5.62 20.46 6.76
CA SER A 140 -6.21 20.34 5.41
C SER A 140 -5.23 20.67 4.30
N TRP A 141 -4.22 21.49 4.58
CA TRP A 141 -3.12 21.77 3.64
C TRP A 141 -2.31 20.53 3.29
N ILE A 142 -2.01 19.69 4.28
CA ILE A 142 -1.25 18.45 4.07
C ILE A 142 -2.11 17.44 3.32
N LEU A 143 -3.40 17.35 3.66
CA LEU A 143 -4.33 16.49 2.92
C LEU A 143 -4.46 16.92 1.46
N ALA A 144 -4.68 18.21 1.19
CA ALA A 144 -4.80 18.74 -0.16
C ALA A 144 -3.52 18.51 -0.97
N PHE A 145 -2.35 18.74 -0.37
CA PHE A 145 -1.06 18.48 -1.01
C PHE A 145 -0.88 16.99 -1.38
N LEU A 146 -1.15 16.08 -0.44
CA LEU A 146 -0.99 14.64 -0.68
C LEU A 146 -2.03 14.09 -1.66
N LEU A 147 -3.28 14.57 -1.61
CA LEU A 147 -4.30 14.21 -2.59
C LEU A 147 -3.99 14.74 -3.99
N ALA A 148 -3.37 15.92 -4.09
CA ALA A 148 -2.88 16.44 -5.36
C ALA A 148 -1.79 15.52 -5.95
N LEU A 149 -0.85 15.05 -5.13
CA LEU A 149 0.16 14.08 -5.56
C LEU A 149 -0.47 12.76 -6.04
N LEU A 150 -1.40 12.19 -5.26
CA LEU A 150 -2.14 10.99 -5.65
C LEU A 150 -2.90 11.20 -6.97
N SER A 151 -3.56 12.34 -7.15
CA SER A 151 -4.27 12.64 -8.40
C SER A 151 -3.33 12.75 -9.60
N GLY A 152 -2.16 13.35 -9.41
CA GLY A 152 -1.13 13.45 -10.44
C GLY A 152 -0.59 12.06 -10.84
N GLN A 153 -0.36 11.19 -9.86
CA GLN A 153 0.03 9.81 -10.10
C GLN A 153 -1.02 9.03 -10.88
N VAL A 154 -2.30 9.11 -10.49
CA VAL A 154 -3.39 8.45 -11.20
C VAL A 154 -3.50 8.97 -12.64
N ALA A 155 -3.32 10.28 -12.85
CA ALA A 155 -3.32 10.86 -14.20
C ALA A 155 -2.14 10.34 -15.05
N ILE A 156 -0.94 10.27 -14.49
CA ILE A 156 0.24 9.71 -15.18
C ILE A 156 0.02 8.25 -15.54
N ALA A 157 -0.51 7.44 -14.60
CA ALA A 157 -0.82 6.04 -14.83
C ALA A 157 -1.90 5.87 -15.91
N ALA A 158 -2.96 6.68 -15.89
CA ALA A 158 -4.01 6.65 -16.91
C ALA A 158 -3.45 6.95 -18.31
N VAL A 159 -2.57 7.93 -18.45
CA VAL A 159 -1.87 8.22 -19.72
C VAL A 159 -0.93 7.08 -20.10
N GLY A 160 -0.20 6.50 -19.13
CA GLY A 160 0.66 5.34 -19.34
C GLY A 160 -0.10 4.12 -19.88
N ILE A 161 -1.27 3.83 -19.32
CA ILE A 161 -2.13 2.72 -19.73
C ILE A 161 -2.80 2.99 -21.08
N ASP A 162 -3.24 4.23 -21.34
CA ASP A 162 -3.81 4.61 -22.64
C ASP A 162 -2.80 4.45 -23.79
N LYS A 163 -1.56 4.93 -23.55
CA LYS A 163 -0.46 4.88 -24.53
C LYS A 163 0.28 3.55 -24.55
N GLY A 164 0.02 2.66 -23.62
CA GLY A 164 0.54 1.30 -23.60
C GLY A 164 -0.11 0.44 -24.68
N PHE A 165 0.66 -0.51 -25.21
CA PHE A 165 0.19 -1.53 -26.14
C PHE A 165 0.46 -2.93 -25.58
N PRO A 166 -0.49 -3.87 -25.74
CA PRO A 166 -0.30 -5.24 -25.30
C PRO A 166 0.66 -5.99 -26.23
N ILE A 167 1.46 -6.89 -25.67
CA ILE A 167 2.24 -7.87 -26.42
C ILE A 167 1.77 -9.29 -26.04
N ASP A 168 1.49 -10.09 -27.07
CA ASP A 168 1.21 -11.52 -26.94
C ASP A 168 2.52 -12.30 -26.74
N LEU A 169 2.57 -13.16 -25.71
CA LEU A 169 3.71 -14.05 -25.51
C LEU A 169 3.62 -15.27 -26.46
N PRO A 170 4.72 -15.64 -27.16
CA PRO A 170 4.71 -16.77 -28.07
C PRO A 170 4.44 -18.12 -27.35
N PRO A 171 3.80 -19.09 -28.02
CA PRO A 171 3.64 -20.45 -27.50
C PRO A 171 5.01 -21.11 -27.18
N PRO A 172 5.14 -21.95 -26.14
CA PRO A 172 4.10 -22.50 -25.25
C PRO A 172 3.82 -21.63 -24.02
N LEU A 173 4.42 -20.44 -23.94
CA LEU A 173 4.35 -19.62 -22.74
C LEU A 173 2.96 -19.01 -22.57
N GLY A 174 2.38 -18.38 -23.59
CA GLY A 174 1.02 -17.82 -23.51
C GLY A 174 0.88 -16.69 -22.46
N GLY A 175 0.00 -15.74 -22.71
CA GLY A 175 -0.25 -14.60 -21.82
C GLY A 175 -0.10 -13.25 -22.52
N CYS A 176 -0.54 -12.21 -21.83
CA CYS A 176 -0.69 -10.86 -22.35
C CYS A 176 -0.09 -9.86 -21.36
N ILE A 177 0.90 -9.07 -21.81
CA ILE A 177 1.58 -8.08 -20.97
C ILE A 177 1.40 -6.70 -21.58
N LEU A 178 1.10 -5.69 -20.76
CA LEU A 178 1.07 -4.30 -21.17
C LEU A 178 2.50 -3.74 -21.19
N THR A 179 2.95 -3.23 -22.33
CA THR A 179 4.21 -2.49 -22.45
C THR A 179 3.98 -1.12 -23.08
N GLY A 180 4.97 -0.24 -23.04
CA GLY A 180 4.87 1.07 -23.64
C GLY A 180 6.22 1.75 -23.83
N THR A 181 6.40 2.39 -24.98
CA THR A 181 7.59 3.20 -25.29
C THR A 181 7.44 4.67 -24.87
N HIS A 182 6.22 5.09 -24.57
CA HIS A 182 5.93 6.46 -24.16
C HIS A 182 6.52 6.75 -22.77
N PRO A 183 7.13 7.93 -22.53
CA PRO A 183 7.71 8.26 -21.22
C PRO A 183 6.73 8.17 -20.05
N ALA A 184 5.44 8.41 -20.30
CA ALA A 184 4.39 8.24 -19.29
C ALA A 184 4.29 6.79 -18.77
N PHE A 185 4.64 5.80 -19.61
CA PHE A 185 4.66 4.40 -19.21
C PHE A 185 5.80 4.11 -18.21
N ALA A 186 6.94 4.79 -18.31
CA ALA A 186 7.98 4.74 -17.28
C ALA A 186 7.61 5.57 -16.05
N ALA A 187 7.02 6.74 -16.26
CA ALA A 187 6.65 7.66 -15.20
C ALA A 187 5.58 7.09 -14.25
N GLN A 188 4.72 6.17 -14.71
CA GLN A 188 3.72 5.51 -13.86
C GLN A 188 4.32 4.68 -12.73
N TRP A 189 5.58 4.22 -12.87
CA TRP A 189 6.28 3.46 -11.84
C TRP A 189 7.07 4.37 -10.90
N VAL A 190 7.57 5.50 -11.42
CA VAL A 190 8.30 6.50 -10.64
C VAL A 190 7.36 7.29 -9.74
N ALA A 191 6.16 7.63 -10.22
CA ALA A 191 5.21 8.46 -9.48
C ALA A 191 4.82 7.88 -8.10
N PRO A 192 4.39 6.60 -7.97
CA PRO A 192 4.14 5.95 -6.67
C PRO A 192 5.35 5.99 -5.74
N SER A 193 6.56 5.73 -6.28
CA SER A 193 7.79 5.77 -5.47
C SER A 193 8.07 7.16 -4.90
N VAL A 194 7.82 8.23 -5.68
CA VAL A 194 7.95 9.61 -5.20
C VAL A 194 6.90 9.93 -4.13
N THR A 195 5.63 9.57 -4.37
CA THR A 195 4.53 9.77 -3.42
C THR A 195 4.83 9.08 -2.08
N ASP A 196 5.25 7.82 -2.12
CA ASP A 196 5.60 7.04 -0.93
C ASP A 196 6.80 7.59 -0.19
N SER A 197 7.81 8.06 -0.91
CA SER A 197 8.96 8.73 -0.30
C SER A 197 8.50 9.93 0.53
N ILE A 198 7.66 10.78 -0.06
CA ILE A 198 7.13 11.98 0.61
C ILE A 198 6.32 11.59 1.84
N ILE A 199 5.40 10.63 1.71
CA ILE A 199 4.59 10.11 2.83
C ILE A 199 5.48 9.56 3.94
N PHE A 200 6.48 8.75 3.60
CA PHE A 200 7.41 8.13 4.55
C PHE A 200 8.22 9.19 5.31
N PHE A 201 8.85 10.15 4.62
CA PHE A 201 9.63 11.19 5.26
C PHE A 201 8.76 12.14 6.10
N LEU A 202 7.54 12.49 5.64
CA LEU A 202 6.59 13.25 6.44
C LEU A 202 6.18 12.50 7.71
N THR A 203 5.96 11.20 7.60
CA THR A 203 5.64 10.32 8.73
C THR A 203 6.80 10.28 9.71
N ILE A 204 8.03 10.02 9.26
CA ILE A 204 9.23 10.00 10.11
C ILE A 204 9.43 11.34 10.81
N ARG A 205 9.36 12.45 10.07
CA ARG A 205 9.59 13.79 10.64
C ARG A 205 8.60 14.07 11.75
N ARG A 206 7.32 13.80 11.53
CA ARG A 206 6.28 14.02 12.54
C ARG A 206 6.41 13.06 13.71
N SER A 207 6.73 11.80 13.42
CA SER A 207 6.99 10.76 14.42
C SER A 207 8.13 11.15 15.37
N MET A 208 9.25 11.66 14.83
CA MET A 208 10.37 12.14 15.64
C MET A 208 10.03 13.40 16.44
N GLN A 209 9.21 14.31 15.89
CA GLN A 209 8.73 15.47 16.65
C GLN A 209 7.87 15.06 17.83
N LEU A 210 6.91 14.15 17.60
CA LEU A 210 6.06 13.60 18.66
C LEU A 210 6.90 12.83 19.68
N TRP A 211 7.93 12.09 19.25
CA TRP A 211 8.84 11.39 20.14
C TRP A 211 9.59 12.36 21.08
N LYS A 212 10.12 13.47 20.54
CA LYS A 212 10.77 14.51 21.35
C LYS A 212 9.80 15.18 22.34
N GLN A 213 8.53 15.34 21.96
CA GLN A 213 7.52 16.01 22.79
C GLN A 213 6.87 15.10 23.84
N SER A 214 6.77 13.79 23.59
CA SER A 214 5.97 12.86 24.40
C SER A 214 6.69 12.24 25.61
N GLY A 215 7.98 12.54 25.82
CA GLY A 215 8.74 12.01 26.96
C GLY A 215 8.76 10.48 27.05
N LYS A 216 8.64 9.90 28.26
CA LYS A 216 8.72 8.44 28.54
C LYS A 216 7.44 7.64 28.23
N SER A 217 6.47 8.18 27.49
CA SER A 217 5.21 7.46 27.20
C SER A 217 5.46 6.21 26.35
N ARG A 218 5.44 5.03 26.98
CA ARG A 218 5.73 3.72 26.35
C ARG A 218 4.73 3.39 25.23
N VAL A 219 3.46 3.80 25.35
CA VAL A 219 2.38 3.53 24.38
C VAL A 219 2.59 4.32 23.09
N MET A 220 2.85 5.63 23.20
CA MET A 220 3.15 6.48 22.04
C MET A 220 4.43 5.99 21.33
N HIS A 221 5.43 5.57 22.10
CA HIS A 221 6.68 5.03 21.57
C HIS A 221 6.46 3.77 20.72
N VAL A 222 5.64 2.83 21.19
CA VAL A 222 5.35 1.59 20.45
C VAL A 222 4.54 1.90 19.20
N LEU A 223 3.46 2.70 19.32
CA LEU A 223 2.55 2.97 18.19
C LEU A 223 3.23 3.76 17.05
N VAL A 224 4.06 4.74 17.39
CA VAL A 224 4.83 5.51 16.41
C VAL A 224 5.92 4.67 15.76
N ARG A 225 6.66 3.86 16.54
CA ARG A 225 7.72 2.98 16.03
C ARG A 225 7.15 1.90 15.10
N ASP A 226 6.09 1.22 15.53
CA ASP A 226 5.45 0.16 14.74
C ASP A 226 4.86 0.78 13.47
N GLY A 227 4.21 1.94 13.60
CA GLY A 227 3.65 2.67 12.48
C GLY A 227 4.65 2.99 11.38
N VAL A 228 5.82 3.55 11.73
CA VAL A 228 6.88 3.91 10.78
C VAL A 228 7.47 2.69 10.07
N PHE A 229 7.55 1.54 10.74
CA PHE A 229 8.09 0.32 10.15
C PHE A 229 7.28 -0.17 8.94
N TYR A 230 5.94 -0.11 9.01
CA TYR A 230 5.10 -0.46 7.86
C TYR A 230 5.35 0.48 6.67
N PHE A 231 5.42 1.79 6.90
CA PHE A 231 5.73 2.76 5.84
C PHE A 231 7.14 2.58 5.26
N PHE A 232 8.11 2.19 6.10
CA PHE A 232 9.47 1.90 5.64
C PHE A 232 9.51 0.72 4.67
N ILE A 233 8.81 -0.37 4.99
CA ILE A 233 8.72 -1.54 4.11
C ILE A 233 8.07 -1.15 2.79
N ILE A 234 6.92 -0.46 2.83
CA ILE A 234 6.21 -0.03 1.61
C ILE A 234 7.12 0.84 0.73
N PHE A 235 7.77 1.86 1.32
CA PHE A 235 8.72 2.71 0.61
C PHE A 235 9.88 1.92 -0.02
N LEU A 236 10.51 1.02 0.74
CA LEU A 236 11.65 0.23 0.25
C LEU A 236 11.23 -0.69 -0.90
N THR A 237 10.08 -1.33 -0.75
CA THR A 237 9.52 -2.23 -1.75
C THR A 237 9.16 -1.48 -3.03
N ASN A 238 8.51 -0.30 -2.95
CA ASN A 238 8.22 0.53 -4.12
C ASN A 238 9.47 1.14 -4.77
N LEU A 239 10.48 1.50 -3.98
CA LEU A 239 11.78 1.91 -4.50
C LEU A 239 12.45 0.77 -5.28
N MET A 240 12.42 -0.45 -4.72
CA MET A 240 12.95 -1.63 -5.38
C MET A 240 12.21 -1.92 -6.69
N ASN A 241 10.88 -1.75 -6.74
CA ASN A 241 10.11 -1.88 -7.99
C ASN A 241 10.61 -0.94 -9.07
N THR A 242 10.80 0.33 -8.70
CA THR A 242 11.25 1.37 -9.62
C THR A 242 12.64 1.04 -10.16
N ILE A 243 13.54 0.56 -9.29
CA ILE A 243 14.88 0.11 -9.67
C ILE A 243 14.80 -1.08 -10.64
N ILE A 244 13.98 -2.09 -10.33
CA ILE A 244 13.77 -3.27 -11.19
C ILE A 244 13.25 -2.84 -12.57
N TYR A 245 12.30 -1.91 -12.62
CA TYR A 245 11.73 -1.41 -13.86
C TYR A 245 12.78 -0.81 -14.81
N PHE A 246 13.78 -0.08 -14.27
CA PHE A 246 14.83 0.54 -15.08
C PHE A 246 16.02 -0.38 -15.37
N GLN A 247 16.25 -1.41 -14.56
CA GLN A 247 17.44 -2.25 -14.66
C GLN A 247 17.19 -3.61 -15.32
N VAL A 248 15.95 -4.10 -15.33
CA VAL A 248 15.64 -5.48 -15.69
C VAL A 248 14.83 -5.57 -16.99
N GLU A 249 15.01 -6.69 -17.70
CA GLU A 249 14.25 -7.02 -18.92
C GLU A 249 12.73 -6.99 -18.72
N GLU A 250 11.99 -6.69 -19.79
CA GLU A 250 10.54 -6.50 -19.78
C GLU A 250 9.76 -7.68 -19.17
N ASP A 251 10.28 -8.90 -19.35
CA ASP A 251 9.66 -10.13 -18.83
C ASP A 251 9.65 -10.22 -17.28
N LEU A 252 10.56 -9.52 -16.59
CA LEU A 252 10.63 -9.51 -15.12
C LEU A 252 9.85 -8.37 -14.47
N LYS A 253 9.46 -7.36 -15.25
CA LYS A 253 8.79 -6.16 -14.72
C LYS A 253 7.41 -6.48 -14.15
N ALA A 254 6.67 -7.36 -14.82
CA ALA A 254 5.34 -7.81 -14.37
C ALA A 254 5.40 -8.55 -13.02
N ILE A 255 6.48 -9.34 -12.80
CA ILE A 255 6.72 -10.08 -11.56
C ILE A 255 6.94 -9.10 -10.40
N GLY A 256 7.76 -8.06 -10.63
CA GLY A 256 7.99 -6.99 -9.67
C GLY A 256 6.68 -6.32 -9.25
N ALA A 257 5.91 -5.85 -10.22
CA ALA A 257 4.64 -5.15 -9.95
C ALA A 257 3.69 -5.95 -9.04
N SER A 258 3.46 -7.22 -9.35
CA SER A 258 2.61 -8.11 -8.54
C SER A 258 3.17 -8.30 -7.12
N PHE A 259 4.47 -8.51 -6.97
CA PHE A 259 5.08 -8.69 -5.66
C PHE A 259 4.93 -7.49 -4.74
N ILE A 260 5.16 -6.31 -5.30
CA ILE A 260 5.09 -5.04 -4.56
C ILE A 260 3.65 -4.70 -4.18
N GLN A 261 2.71 -4.96 -5.07
CA GLN A 261 1.29 -4.83 -4.79
C GLN A 261 0.88 -5.72 -3.61
N LEU A 262 1.33 -6.98 -3.59
CA LEU A 262 1.07 -7.92 -2.50
C LEU A 262 1.63 -7.42 -1.17
N ILE A 263 2.91 -7.05 -1.13
CA ILE A 263 3.54 -6.57 0.11
C ILE A 263 2.83 -5.33 0.62
N THR A 264 2.54 -4.37 -0.27
CA THR A 264 1.83 -3.15 0.08
C THR A 264 0.46 -3.46 0.68
N SER A 265 -0.32 -4.35 0.04
CA SER A 265 -1.63 -4.76 0.53
C SER A 265 -1.57 -5.38 1.94
N VAL A 266 -0.59 -6.25 2.20
CA VAL A 266 -0.39 -6.91 3.50
C VAL A 266 0.05 -5.89 4.56
N MET A 267 1.01 -5.01 4.23
CA MET A 267 1.50 -4.00 5.18
C MET A 267 0.38 -3.03 5.58
N ILE A 268 -0.47 -2.62 4.64
CA ILE A 268 -1.62 -1.75 4.91
C ILE A 268 -2.69 -2.47 5.76
N SER A 269 -2.98 -3.73 5.47
CA SER A 269 -3.93 -4.52 6.26
C SER A 269 -3.49 -4.66 7.71
N ARG A 270 -2.23 -5.05 7.93
CA ARG A 270 -1.62 -5.13 9.27
C ARG A 270 -1.60 -3.79 9.98
N LEU A 271 -1.39 -2.71 9.25
CA LEU A 271 -1.38 -1.38 9.81
C LEU A 271 -2.75 -0.96 10.35
N ILE A 272 -3.81 -1.19 9.58
CA ILE A 272 -5.18 -0.88 9.99
C ILE A 272 -5.57 -1.73 11.20
N LEU A 273 -5.23 -3.02 11.19
CA LEU A 273 -5.55 -3.94 12.29
C LEU A 273 -4.79 -3.61 13.58
N ASN A 274 -3.49 -3.33 13.51
CA ASN A 274 -2.71 -2.96 14.69
C ASN A 274 -3.22 -1.66 15.34
N LEU A 275 -3.71 -0.70 14.56
CA LEU A 275 -4.32 0.52 15.09
C LEU A 275 -5.66 0.24 15.78
N ARG A 276 -6.47 -0.69 15.25
CA ARG A 276 -7.71 -1.12 15.90
C ARG A 276 -7.45 -1.80 17.24
N GLY A 277 -6.48 -2.70 17.31
CA GLY A 277 -6.10 -3.36 18.55
C GLY A 277 -5.76 -2.36 19.66
N VAL A 278 -4.93 -1.35 19.36
CA VAL A 278 -4.55 -0.32 20.34
C VAL A 278 -5.74 0.55 20.77
N HIS A 279 -6.62 0.91 19.85
CA HIS A 279 -7.82 1.69 20.20
C HIS A 279 -8.74 0.92 21.16
N LEU A 280 -8.84 -0.40 20.97
CA LEU A 280 -9.69 -1.27 21.79
C LEU A 280 -9.07 -1.50 23.18
N ASP A 281 -7.74 -1.61 23.28
CA ASP A 281 -7.03 -1.70 24.57
C ASP A 281 -7.15 -0.41 25.43
N GLN A 282 -7.45 0.73 24.79
CA GLN A 282 -7.63 2.02 25.48
C GLN A 282 -9.06 2.27 25.96
N LEU A 283 -10.05 1.49 25.50
CA LEU A 283 -11.41 1.59 26.03
C LEU A 283 -11.42 1.03 27.46
N PRO A 284 -12.02 1.73 28.44
CA PRO A 284 -11.97 1.29 29.83
C PRO A 284 -12.63 -0.08 29.97
N THR A 285 -11.81 -1.11 30.15
CA THR A 285 -12.24 -2.38 30.72
C THR A 285 -12.52 -2.11 32.20
N GLN A 286 -13.79 -2.19 32.56
CA GLN A 286 -14.25 -2.31 33.94
C GLN A 286 -13.70 -3.62 34.53
N SER A 287 -12.42 -3.64 34.89
CA SER A 287 -11.81 -4.69 35.71
C SER A 287 -10.48 -4.19 36.27
N THR A 288 -10.56 -3.66 37.49
CA THR A 288 -9.53 -3.66 38.55
C THR A 288 -8.11 -4.14 38.16
N ASN A 289 -7.25 -3.19 37.78
CA ASN A 289 -5.94 -2.93 38.40
C ASN A 289 -5.25 -1.80 37.64
N ARG A 290 -5.34 -0.59 38.20
CA ARG A 290 -4.79 0.64 37.63
C ARG A 290 -3.27 0.53 37.47
N ILE A 291 -2.79 0.54 36.23
CA ILE A 291 -1.51 1.14 35.89
C ILE A 291 -1.85 2.55 35.40
N ASP A 292 -1.94 3.50 36.34
CA ASP A 292 -2.16 4.91 36.04
C ASP A 292 -0.94 5.43 35.27
N VAL A 293 -1.09 5.59 33.95
CA VAL A 293 -0.11 6.27 33.11
C VAL A 293 -0.26 7.77 33.33
N TYR A 294 0.55 8.32 34.24
CA TYR A 294 0.65 9.77 34.47
C TYR A 294 1.03 10.50 33.17
N TYR A 295 0.07 11.20 32.56
CA TYR A 295 0.31 12.17 31.49
C TYR A 295 0.60 13.55 32.09
N ARG A 296 1.60 14.26 31.53
CA ARG A 296 1.94 15.64 31.90
C ARG A 296 0.79 16.59 31.54
N PRO A 297 0.37 17.50 32.43
CA PRO A 297 -0.60 18.53 32.09
C PRO A 297 0.07 19.56 31.16
N GLY A 298 -0.48 19.77 29.95
CA GLY A 298 -0.03 20.83 29.04
C GLY A 298 -0.03 20.51 27.54
N MET A 299 -0.29 19.27 27.11
CA MET A 299 -0.42 18.95 25.69
C MET A 299 -1.86 19.17 25.21
N ARG A 300 -2.20 20.39 24.76
CA ARG A 300 -3.47 20.65 24.07
C ARG A 300 -3.39 20.09 22.64
N ILE A 301 -3.95 18.91 22.42
CA ILE A 301 -4.32 18.45 21.08
C ILE A 301 -5.71 19.06 20.79
N PRO A 302 -5.91 19.75 19.66
CA PRO A 302 -7.19 20.39 19.38
C PRO A 302 -8.32 19.36 19.36
N ALA A 303 -9.36 19.61 20.15
CA ALA A 303 -10.59 18.83 20.18
C ALA A 303 -11.25 18.80 18.80
N PHE A 304 -11.71 17.62 18.41
CA PHE A 304 -12.39 17.32 17.16
C PHE A 304 -13.72 18.09 17.07
N LYS A 305 -14.05 18.64 15.90
CA LYS A 305 -15.30 19.36 15.68
C LYS A 305 -16.06 18.95 14.41
N ASP A 306 -15.68 17.85 13.76
CA ASP A 306 -16.21 17.47 12.45
C ASP A 306 -16.55 15.96 12.34
N ASP A 307 -17.82 15.63 12.59
CA ASP A 307 -18.36 14.26 12.65
C ASP A 307 -18.16 13.45 11.35
N ARG A 308 -18.15 14.11 10.18
CA ARG A 308 -17.97 13.43 8.88
C ARG A 308 -16.55 12.89 8.71
N MET A 309 -15.55 13.62 9.19
CA MET A 309 -14.16 13.17 9.10
C MET A 309 -13.81 12.12 10.15
N THR A 310 -14.47 12.14 11.31
CA THR A 310 -14.39 11.05 12.29
C THR A 310 -14.87 9.73 11.70
N PHE A 311 -15.97 9.77 10.93
CA PHE A 311 -16.50 8.60 10.23
C PHE A 311 -15.55 8.06 9.13
N ILE A 312 -14.91 8.95 8.37
CA ILE A 312 -13.96 8.57 7.30
C ILE A 312 -12.67 7.98 7.87
N ILE A 313 -12.13 8.61 8.91
CA ILE A 313 -10.82 8.27 9.48
C ILE A 313 -10.94 7.10 10.48
N GLY A 314 -12.01 7.02 11.27
CA GLY A 314 -12.22 5.94 12.24
C GLY A 314 -10.98 5.67 13.10
N SER A 315 -10.61 4.39 13.21
CA SER A 315 -9.43 3.93 13.97
C SER A 315 -8.08 4.41 13.43
N LEU A 316 -8.01 4.97 12.21
CA LEU A 316 -6.76 5.50 11.63
C LEU A 316 -6.32 6.83 12.27
N GLY A 317 -7.23 7.51 12.95
CA GLY A 317 -6.99 8.80 13.60
C GLY A 317 -7.47 8.84 15.04
N GLY A 318 -7.43 7.69 15.72
CA GLY A 318 -7.87 7.51 17.10
C GLY A 318 -7.43 8.67 18.00
N GLU A 319 -8.42 9.27 18.65
CA GLU A 319 -8.22 10.33 19.63
C GLU A 319 -7.50 9.80 20.87
N PHE A 320 -6.54 10.56 21.38
CA PHE A 320 -6.06 10.41 22.73
C PHE A 320 -7.03 11.17 23.64
N ARG A 321 -7.89 10.44 24.33
CA ARG A 321 -8.82 10.99 25.33
C ARG A 321 -8.00 11.63 26.46
N THR A 322 -8.24 12.91 26.71
CA THR A 322 -7.69 13.60 27.90
C THR A 322 -8.64 13.40 29.09
N PRO A 323 -8.14 13.31 30.33
CA PRO A 323 -8.95 13.00 31.51
C PRO A 323 -10.02 14.04 31.91
N ASP A 324 -10.07 15.21 31.27
CA ASP A 324 -10.92 16.34 31.69
C ASP A 324 -12.37 16.28 31.15
N ASP A 325 -12.76 15.24 30.39
CA ASP A 325 -14.12 15.11 29.84
C ASP A 325 -15.12 14.39 30.77
N ASP A 326 -14.72 13.99 31.98
CA ASP A 326 -15.62 13.37 32.97
C ASP A 326 -16.25 14.36 33.97
N ASP A 327 -15.88 15.65 33.92
CA ASP A 327 -16.46 16.70 34.78
C ASP A 327 -17.11 17.82 33.93
N ARG A 328 -18.23 17.51 33.27
CA ARG A 328 -19.27 18.51 32.93
C ARG A 328 -20.62 17.92 32.56
#